data_AF-A0A3B4VFK8-F1
#
_entry.id   AF-A0A3B4VFK8-F1
#
_cell.length_a   1.000
_cell.length_b   1.000
_cell.length_c   1.000
_cell.angle_alpha   90.00
_cell.angle_beta   90.00
_cell.angle_gamma   90.00
#
_symmetry.space_group_name_H-M   'P 1'
#
loop_
_entity.id
_entity.type
_entity.pdbx_description
1 polymer ?
#
loop_
_entity_poly.entity_id
_entity_poly.type
_entity_poly.pdbx_seq_one_letter_code
_entity_poly.pdbx_strand_id
1 'polypeptide(L)'
;MIIYFFNVLYTFLQIVFSSLSANGNPCPNPPEVAHAVVDTSDQTEYTSGSKVTYQCRDHYTMEGVGRITCINGQWEEEKFTCSPTRTYIQKHFTK
;
A
#
# COMPACT_ATOMS: atom_id res chain seq x y z
N MET A 1 -23.75 0.07 -45.45
CA MET A 1 -24.19 0.82 -44.25
C MET A 1 -24.28 -0.07 -43.00
N ILE A 2 -24.88 -1.26 -43.09
CA ILE A 2 -25.05 -2.21 -41.98
C ILE A 2 -23.71 -2.75 -41.43
N ILE A 3 -22.76 -3.13 -42.30
CA ILE A 3 -21.42 -3.63 -41.92
C ILE A 3 -20.62 -2.56 -41.16
N TYR A 4 -20.74 -1.29 -41.57
CA TYR A 4 -20.11 -0.17 -40.89
C TYR A 4 -20.69 -0.02 -39.48
N PHE A 5 -22.01 -0.16 -39.32
CA PHE A 5 -22.68 -0.15 -38.03
C PHE A 5 -22.20 -1.26 -37.08
N PHE A 6 -22.02 -2.48 -37.58
CA PHE A 6 -21.49 -3.60 -36.79
C PHE A 6 -20.03 -3.41 -36.40
N ASN A 7 -19.19 -2.89 -37.30
CA ASN A 7 -17.79 -2.57 -36.98
C ASN A 7 -17.70 -1.42 -35.96
N VAL A 8 -18.53 -0.39 -36.12
CA VAL A 8 -18.63 0.74 -35.20
C VAL A 8 -19.11 0.25 -33.83
N LEU A 9 -20.14 -0.60 -33.77
CA LEU A 9 -20.62 -1.18 -32.51
C LEU A 9 -19.55 -2.09 -31.86
N TYR A 10 -18.84 -2.88 -32.66
CA TYR A 10 -17.78 -3.76 -32.19
C TYR A 10 -16.58 -2.97 -31.64
N THR A 11 -16.18 -1.87 -32.29
CA THR A 11 -15.12 -1.00 -31.77
C THR A 11 -15.57 -0.27 -30.50
N PHE A 12 -16.82 0.18 -30.42
CA PHE A 12 -17.39 0.75 -29.19
C PHE A 12 -17.38 -0.26 -28.04
N LEU A 13 -17.74 -1.53 -28.28
CA LEU A 13 -17.66 -2.60 -27.27
C LEU A 13 -16.22 -2.82 -26.77
N GLN A 14 -15.23 -2.89 -27.67
CA GLN A 14 -13.81 -3.05 -27.33
C GLN A 14 -13.24 -1.87 -26.51
N ILE A 15 -13.69 -0.64 -26.79
CA ILE A 15 -13.33 0.57 -26.01
C ILE A 15 -13.88 0.46 -24.58
N VAL A 16 -15.11 -0.02 -24.43
CA VAL A 16 -15.71 -0.26 -23.10
C VAL A 16 -14.93 -1.33 -22.32
N PHE A 17 -14.50 -2.43 -22.96
CA PHE A 17 -13.66 -3.46 -22.32
C PHE A 17 -12.27 -2.97 -21.92
N SER A 18 -11.61 -2.15 -22.74
CA SER A 18 -10.29 -1.57 -22.43
C SER A 18 -10.35 -0.49 -21.35
N SER A 19 -11.51 0.15 -21.15
CA SER A 19 -11.76 1.03 -20.02
C SER A 19 -12.12 0.31 -18.70
N LEU A 20 -12.36 -1.01 -18.74
CA LEU A 20 -12.90 -1.79 -17.62
C LEU A 20 -11.84 -2.54 -16.79
N SER A 21 -10.61 -2.05 -16.70
CA SER A 21 -9.62 -2.60 -15.77
C SER A 21 -8.97 -1.51 -14.93
N ALA A 22 -9.69 -1.09 -13.89
CA ALA A 22 -9.11 -0.41 -12.74
C ALA A 22 -9.65 -0.98 -11.40
N ASN A 23 -10.20 -2.20 -11.42
CA ASN A 23 -10.51 -2.93 -10.19
C ASN A 23 -9.33 -3.83 -9.85
N GLY A 24 -8.19 -3.23 -9.51
CA GLY A 24 -7.18 -3.95 -8.74
C GLY A 24 -7.85 -4.38 -7.44
N ASN A 25 -7.82 -5.67 -7.11
CA ASN A 25 -8.39 -6.18 -5.86
C ASN A 25 -7.92 -5.29 -4.70
N PRO A 26 -8.78 -5.00 -3.71
CA PRO A 26 -8.35 -4.27 -2.53
C PRO A 26 -7.24 -5.06 -1.82
N CYS A 27 -6.25 -4.35 -1.29
CA CYS A 27 -5.27 -4.93 -0.41
C CYS A 27 -5.90 -5.34 0.92
N PRO A 28 -5.38 -6.39 1.57
CA PRO A 28 -5.76 -6.70 2.94
C PRO A 28 -5.29 -5.59 3.89
N ASN A 29 -5.60 -5.74 5.17
CA ASN A 29 -5.02 -4.88 6.20
C ASN A 29 -3.49 -4.80 6.06
N PRO A 30 -2.89 -3.64 6.36
CA PRO A 30 -1.45 -3.45 6.22
C PRO A 30 -0.67 -4.48 7.05
N PRO A 31 0.48 -4.97 6.55
CA PRO A 31 1.29 -5.94 7.28
C PRO A 31 1.76 -5.37 8.61
N GLU A 32 1.90 -6.24 9.61
CA GLU A 32 2.47 -5.85 10.89
C GLU A 32 4.00 -5.75 10.77
N VAL A 33 4.57 -4.62 11.18
CA VAL A 33 6.03 -4.39 11.18
C VAL A 33 6.50 -4.28 12.63
N ALA A 34 7.57 -5.02 12.95
CA ALA A 34 8.10 -5.09 14.31
C ALA A 34 8.45 -3.69 14.85
N HIS A 35 7.98 -3.40 16.06
CA HIS A 35 8.16 -2.11 16.74
C HIS A 35 7.60 -0.91 15.97
N ALA A 36 6.70 -1.12 15.02
CA ALA A 36 5.98 -0.06 14.33
C ALA A 36 4.48 -0.12 14.60
N VAL A 37 3.80 0.98 14.33
CA VAL A 37 2.34 1.13 14.28
C VAL A 37 1.97 1.85 13.00
N VAL A 38 0.78 1.60 12.49
CA VAL A 38 0.27 2.39 11.37
C VAL A 38 -0.20 3.74 11.93
N ASP A 39 0.36 4.83 11.41
CA ASP A 39 0.11 6.20 11.89
C ASP A 39 -1.32 6.67 11.59
N THR A 40 -1.89 6.18 10.48
CA THR A 40 -3.27 6.49 10.06
C THR A 40 -3.89 5.30 9.34
N SER A 41 -4.88 4.66 9.96
CA SER A 41 -5.54 3.46 9.43
C SER A 41 -7.05 3.44 9.75
N ASP A 42 -7.71 4.57 9.54
CA ASP A 42 -9.18 4.65 9.62
C ASP A 42 -9.86 4.29 8.29
N GLN A 43 -9.10 3.75 7.33
CA GLN A 43 -9.65 3.33 6.05
C GLN A 43 -10.34 1.98 6.21
N THR A 44 -11.60 1.92 5.78
CA THR A 44 -12.38 0.67 5.76
C THR A 44 -11.92 -0.28 4.64
N GLU A 45 -11.22 0.23 3.63
CA GLU A 45 -10.74 -0.54 2.48
C GLU A 45 -9.50 0.14 1.86
N TYR A 46 -8.57 -0.66 1.32
CA TYR A 46 -7.34 -0.20 0.67
C TYR A 46 -7.34 -0.59 -0.81
N THR A 47 -7.76 0.30 -1.70
CA THR A 47 -7.73 0.05 -3.15
C THR A 47 -6.33 0.26 -3.73
N SER A 48 -6.07 -0.25 -4.93
CA SER A 48 -4.82 -0.02 -5.66
C SER A 48 -4.50 1.49 -5.75
N GLY A 49 -3.28 1.88 -5.35
CA GLY A 49 -2.84 3.26 -5.18
C GLY A 49 -2.94 3.81 -3.76
N SER A 50 -3.64 3.12 -2.85
CA SER A 50 -3.71 3.49 -1.43
C SER A 50 -2.33 3.43 -0.79
N LYS A 51 -2.07 4.33 0.16
CA LYS A 51 -0.76 4.45 0.83
C LYS A 51 -0.95 4.41 2.33
N VAL A 52 -0.06 3.69 2.99
CA VAL A 52 -0.04 3.58 4.44
C VAL A 52 1.32 4.05 4.94
N THR A 53 1.30 4.86 6.00
CA THR A 53 2.51 5.34 6.66
C THR A 53 2.62 4.67 8.03
N TYR A 54 3.80 4.15 8.33
CA TYR A 54 4.16 3.56 9.60
C TYR A 54 4.95 4.55 10.44
N GLN A 55 4.81 4.39 11.75
CA GLN A 55 5.57 5.11 12.75
C GLN A 55 6.19 4.10 13.70
N CYS A 56 7.46 4.29 14.07
CA CYS A 56 8.09 3.47 15.09
C CYS A 56 7.51 3.79 16.47
N ARG A 57 7.35 2.76 17.30
CA ARG A 57 6.95 2.89 18.71
C ARG A 57 8.01 3.65 19.49
N ASP A 58 7.61 4.10 20.68
CA ASP A 58 8.51 4.78 21.61
C ASP A 58 9.82 4.01 21.80
N HIS A 59 10.92 4.75 21.86
CA HIS A 59 12.29 4.23 22.01
C HIS A 59 12.89 3.57 20.76
N TYR A 60 12.18 3.53 19.65
CA TYR A 60 12.68 3.08 18.35
C TYR A 60 12.74 4.24 17.36
N THR A 61 13.66 4.16 16.40
CA THR A 61 13.82 5.11 15.31
C THR A 61 13.64 4.41 13.97
N MET A 62 13.08 5.14 13.01
CA MET A 62 12.89 4.63 11.65
C MET A 62 14.18 4.74 10.85
N GLU A 63 14.57 3.63 10.20
CA GLU A 63 15.62 3.57 9.20
C GLU A 63 14.98 3.24 7.86
N GLY A 64 15.04 4.15 6.89
CA GLY A 64 14.44 3.97 5.56
C GLY A 64 13.12 4.71 5.35
N VAL A 65 12.25 4.17 4.49
CA VAL A 65 10.99 4.82 4.09
C VAL A 65 9.79 4.10 4.70
N GLY A 66 9.20 4.68 5.74
CA GLY A 66 8.03 4.15 6.46
C GLY A 66 6.71 4.19 5.70
N ARG A 67 6.72 3.99 4.39
CA ARG A 67 5.51 4.09 3.56
C ARG A 67 5.47 2.95 2.55
N ILE A 68 4.32 2.32 2.44
CA ILE A 68 4.03 1.29 1.44
C ILE A 68 2.80 1.68 0.62
N THR A 69 2.75 1.20 -0.62
CA THR A 69 1.62 1.41 -1.53
C THR A 69 0.91 0.09 -1.82
N CYS A 70 -0.41 0.10 -1.88
CA CYS A 70 -1.20 -1.01 -2.37
C CYS A 70 -1.15 -1.02 -3.91
N ILE A 71 -0.76 -2.13 -4.52
CA ILE A 71 -0.71 -2.30 -5.97
C ILE A 71 -1.42 -3.62 -6.31
N ASN A 72 -2.57 -3.51 -6.98
CA ASN A 72 -3.34 -4.65 -7.48
C ASN A 72 -3.62 -5.74 -6.43
N GLY A 73 -3.92 -5.34 -5.20
CA GLY A 73 -4.25 -6.26 -4.09
C GLY A 73 -3.05 -6.76 -3.31
N GLN A 74 -1.85 -6.26 -3.60
CA GLN A 74 -0.63 -6.57 -2.88
C GLN A 74 0.04 -5.30 -2.35
N TRP A 75 0.52 -5.35 -1.12
CA TRP A 75 1.36 -4.28 -0.59
C TRP A 75 2.76 -4.35 -1.19
N GLU A 76 3.33 -3.19 -1.50
CA GLU A 76 4.76 -3.07 -1.80
C GLU A 76 5.60 -3.57 -0.61
N GLU A 77 6.78 -4.10 -0.93
CA GLU A 77 7.77 -4.50 0.07
C GLU A 77 8.17 -3.32 0.96
N GLU A 78 8.20 -3.55 2.27
CA GLU A 78 8.66 -2.60 3.25
C GLU A 78 10.16 -2.32 3.09
N LYS A 79 10.51 -1.04 2.95
CA LYS A 79 11.91 -0.58 2.83
C LYS A 79 12.36 0.19 4.06
N PHE A 80 11.87 -0.24 5.22
CA PHE A 80 12.20 0.38 6.49
C PHE A 80 12.26 -0.63 7.62
N THR A 81 12.99 -0.26 8.67
CA THR A 81 13.03 -0.99 9.93
C THR A 81 12.94 -0.01 11.10
N CYS A 82 12.48 -0.50 12.25
CA CYS A 82 12.50 0.25 13.49
C CYS A 82 13.64 -0.29 14.37
N SER A 83 14.70 0.50 14.53
CA SER A 83 15.86 0.13 15.34
C SER A 83 15.79 0.80 16.73
N PRO A 84 16.27 0.14 17.80
CA PRO A 84 16.25 0.75 19.13
C PRO A 84 17.15 1.99 19.18
N THR A 85 16.67 3.06 19.79
CA THR A 85 17.44 4.28 19.98
C THR A 85 18.64 4.06 20.90
N ARG A 86 19.70 4.85 20.70
CA ARG A 86 20.90 4.78 21.54
C ARG A 86 20.60 4.97 23.02
N THR A 87 19.71 5.89 23.36
CA THR A 87 19.30 6.18 24.75
C THR A 87 18.58 4.98 25.38
N TYR A 88 17.73 4.29 24.62
CA TYR A 88 17.08 3.06 25.06
C TYR A 88 18.07 1.94 25.34
N ILE A 89 19.01 1.70 24.41
CA ILE A 89 20.07 0.70 24.58
C ILE A 89 20.90 1.05 25.82
N GLN A 90 21.33 2.30 25.98
CA GLN A 90 22.07 2.71 27.18
C GLN A 90 21.27 2.46 28.46
N LYS A 91 19.99 2.81 28.50
CA LYS A 91 19.17 2.57 29.70
C LYS A 91 18.96 1.08 30.00
N HIS A 92 18.84 0.24 28.98
CA HIS A 92 18.49 -1.18 29.13
C HIS A 92 19.72 -2.10 29.25
N PHE A 93 20.89 -1.66 28.80
CA PHE A 93 22.15 -2.43 28.85
C PHE A 93 23.18 -1.88 29.85
N THR A 94 23.00 -0.66 30.38
CA THR A 94 23.89 -0.12 31.44
C THR A 94 23.36 -0.46 32.84
N LYS A 95 23.07 -1.75 33.07
CA LYS A 95 22.81 -2.31 34.40
C LYS A 95 23.86 -3.37 34.71
#